data_AF-A0AAX2T6A5-F1
#
_entry.id   AF-A0AAX2T6A5-F1
#
_cell.length_a   1.000
_cell.length_b   1.000
_cell.length_c   1.000
_cell.angle_alpha   90.00
_cell.angle_beta   90.00
_cell.angle_gamma   90.00
#
_symmetry.space_group_name_H-M   'P 1'
#
loop_
_entity.id
_entity.type
_entity.pdbx_description
1 polymer ?
#
loop_
_entity_poly.entity_id
_entity_poly.type
_entity_poly.pdbx_seq_one_letter_code
_entity_poly.pdbx_strand_id
1 'polypeptide(L)'
;MYLHIVPKLFHRMANKCTLKSISIPELDFIIDSESLSVGKPWPNKCLWVGMRKGRKSVNGLVLQTDKKLRWFTTIYTWDIEDMGLIYHQVNTYIEDDDFDMVSQEILLNGSFDKWSYRVHSAYENKPPARIQPKMESLLNKPGENSHDVWEEFEWGDFLLSREESLLLHTIQSERLSTDCSLFKRQPSIESALVI
;
A
#
# COMPACT_ATOMS: atom_id res chain seq x y z
N MET A 1 5.54 16.23 6.84
CA MET A 1 4.46 15.47 6.20
C MET A 1 4.68 13.99 6.48
N TYR A 2 3.61 13.24 6.74
CA TYR A 2 3.66 11.79 6.90
C TYR A 2 3.13 11.07 5.67
N LEU A 3 3.81 10.00 5.26
CA LEU A 3 3.38 9.12 4.18
C LEU A 3 3.09 7.74 4.77
N HIS A 4 1.82 7.36 4.81
CA HIS A 4 1.42 6.01 5.15
C HIS A 4 1.28 5.19 3.86
N ILE A 5 2.32 4.40 3.56
CA ILE A 5 2.40 3.53 2.39
C ILE A 5 2.01 2.10 2.77
N VAL A 6 1.36 1.39 1.85
CA VAL A 6 0.73 0.10 2.15
C VAL A 6 1.06 -0.94 1.07
N PRO A 7 2.25 -1.56 1.12
CA PRO A 7 2.63 -2.63 0.19
C PRO A 7 1.72 -3.84 0.41
N LYS A 8 0.80 -4.11 -0.51
CA LYS A 8 -0.17 -5.21 -0.43
C LYS A 8 0.02 -6.18 -1.59
N LEU A 9 0.15 -7.45 -1.26
CA LEU A 9 0.17 -8.56 -2.22
C LEU A 9 -0.95 -9.55 -1.88
N PHE A 10 -1.89 -9.73 -2.81
CA PHE A 10 -2.86 -10.80 -2.75
C PHE A 10 -2.33 -12.04 -3.48
N HIS A 11 -2.05 -13.10 -2.72
CA HIS A 11 -1.48 -14.33 -3.24
C HIS A 11 -2.17 -15.53 -2.61
N ARG A 12 -2.82 -16.34 -3.45
CA ARG A 12 -3.70 -17.45 -3.03
C ARG A 12 -2.97 -18.79 -2.85
N MET A 13 -1.75 -18.90 -3.38
CA MET A 13 -0.97 -20.13 -3.31
C MET A 13 -0.17 -20.16 -1.99
N ALA A 14 0.43 -21.32 -1.71
CA ALA A 14 1.12 -21.56 -0.44
C ALA A 14 2.54 -20.98 -0.38
N ASN A 15 3.04 -20.43 -1.49
CA ASN A 15 4.39 -19.94 -1.64
C ASN A 15 4.68 -18.83 -0.61
N LYS A 16 5.90 -18.85 -0.08
CA LYS A 16 6.37 -17.78 0.78
C LYS A 16 6.54 -16.49 -0.02
N CYS A 17 5.89 -15.42 0.45
CA CYS A 17 6.03 -14.08 -0.13
C CYS A 17 7.00 -13.24 0.71
N THR A 18 8.00 -12.64 0.07
CA THR A 18 8.92 -11.69 0.71
C THR A 18 8.91 -10.35 -0.01
N LEU A 19 9.03 -9.26 0.74
CA LEU A 19 9.20 -7.92 0.16
C LEU A 19 10.69 -7.61 0.17
N LYS A 20 11.28 -7.50 -1.02
CA LYS A 20 12.72 -7.28 -1.20
C LYS A 20 13.11 -5.82 -0.99
N SER A 21 12.28 -4.90 -1.50
CA SER A 21 12.54 -3.48 -1.37
C SER A 21 11.26 -2.65 -1.51
N ILE A 22 11.35 -1.43 -0.97
CA ILE A 22 10.46 -0.31 -1.24
C ILE A 22 11.34 0.86 -1.66
N SER A 23 10.97 1.56 -2.73
CA SER A 23 11.59 2.83 -3.11
C SER A 23 10.57 3.93 -3.33
N ILE A 24 10.98 5.16 -3.01
CA ILE A 24 10.30 6.40 -3.36
C ILE A 24 11.33 7.32 -4.00
N PRO A 25 11.44 7.34 -5.34
CA PRO A 25 12.46 8.09 -6.06
C PRO A 25 12.46 9.59 -5.74
N GLU A 26 11.29 10.22 -5.58
CA GLU A 26 11.17 11.66 -5.32
C GLU A 26 11.73 12.08 -3.94
N LEU A 27 11.98 11.10 -3.08
CA LEU A 27 12.55 11.28 -1.74
C LEU A 27 13.97 10.70 -1.62
N ASP A 28 14.55 10.20 -2.71
CA ASP A 28 15.81 9.44 -2.69
C ASP A 28 15.79 8.31 -1.64
N PHE A 29 14.60 7.74 -1.40
CA PHE A 29 14.37 6.77 -0.34
C PHE A 29 14.36 5.35 -0.90
N ILE A 30 15.16 4.47 -0.28
CA ILE A 30 15.16 3.03 -0.53
C ILE A 30 15.30 2.31 0.81
N ILE A 31 14.46 1.29 1.02
CA ILE A 31 14.56 0.37 2.15
C ILE A 31 14.46 -1.07 1.65
N ASP A 32 15.29 -1.95 2.18
CA ASP A 32 15.43 -3.33 1.72
C ASP A 32 14.96 -4.37 2.74
N SER A 33 15.10 -5.64 2.36
CA SER A 33 14.72 -6.81 3.16
C SER A 33 15.45 -6.94 4.51
N GLU A 34 16.56 -6.22 4.75
CA GLU A 34 17.22 -6.21 6.06
C GLU A 34 16.37 -5.48 7.10
N SER A 35 15.59 -4.48 6.67
CA SER A 35 14.72 -3.69 7.55
C SER A 35 13.22 -4.01 7.38
N LEU A 36 12.85 -4.72 6.31
CA LEU A 36 11.48 -5.10 6.00
C LEU A 36 11.11 -6.51 6.46
N SER A 37 9.83 -6.71 6.74
CA SER A 37 9.21 -8.01 6.94
C SER A 37 7.85 -8.07 6.27
N VAL A 38 7.36 -9.28 6.08
CA VAL A 38 6.04 -9.54 5.53
C VAL A 38 5.19 -10.24 6.58
N GLY A 39 3.91 -9.90 6.64
CA GLY A 39 2.98 -10.52 7.56
C GLY A 39 1.54 -10.37 7.12
N LYS A 40 0.63 -10.88 7.94
CA LYS A 40 -0.80 -10.96 7.63
C LYS A 40 -1.59 -10.28 8.74
N PRO A 41 -1.80 -8.96 8.68
CA PRO A 41 -2.63 -8.24 9.64
C PRO A 41 -4.04 -8.85 9.80
N TRP A 42 -4.55 -9.46 8.72
CA TRP A 42 -5.78 -10.24 8.69
C TRP A 42 -5.48 -11.70 8.33
N PRO A 43 -5.27 -12.61 9.31
CA PRO A 43 -4.77 -13.96 9.07
C PRO A 43 -5.65 -14.83 8.16
N ASN A 44 -6.96 -14.59 8.18
CA ASN A 44 -7.95 -15.32 7.39
C ASN A 44 -8.00 -14.88 5.91
N LYS A 45 -7.20 -13.88 5.50
CA LYS A 45 -7.14 -13.41 4.11
C LYS A 45 -5.86 -13.91 3.43
N CYS A 46 -5.92 -14.08 2.11
CA CYS A 46 -4.75 -14.34 1.25
C CYS A 46 -3.98 -13.04 0.95
N LEU A 47 -3.90 -12.14 1.92
CA LEU A 47 -3.33 -10.81 1.78
C LEU A 47 -2.06 -10.69 2.64
N TRP A 48 -0.95 -10.48 1.97
CA TRP A 48 0.36 -10.22 2.54
C TRP A 48 0.62 -8.73 2.54
N VAL A 49 1.18 -8.24 3.64
CA VAL A 49 1.49 -6.82 3.80
C VAL A 49 2.96 -6.65 4.16
N GLY A 50 3.62 -5.77 3.41
CA GLY A 50 4.96 -5.31 3.69
C GLY A 50 4.97 -4.29 4.83
N MET A 51 5.91 -4.44 5.75
CA MET A 51 6.03 -3.58 6.92
C MET A 51 7.47 -3.53 7.42
N ARG A 52 7.77 -2.57 8.27
CA ARG A 52 9.03 -2.56 9.02
C ARG A 52 9.13 -3.80 9.91
N LYS A 53 10.33 -4.38 10.06
CA LYS A 53 10.57 -5.47 11.01
C LYS A 53 10.10 -5.08 12.41
N GLY A 54 9.30 -5.95 13.02
CA GLY A 54 8.70 -5.72 14.33
C GLY A 54 8.00 -6.95 14.86
N ARG A 55 7.48 -6.86 16.10
CA ARG A 55 6.83 -7.99 16.78
C ARG A 55 5.40 -8.27 16.32
N LYS A 56 4.73 -7.29 15.70
CA LYS A 56 3.32 -7.37 15.32
C LYS A 56 3.17 -7.14 13.83
N SER A 57 2.28 -7.89 13.19
CA SER A 57 1.86 -7.60 11.82
C SER A 57 0.99 -6.35 11.79
N VAL A 58 1.41 -5.35 11.01
CA VAL A 58 0.74 -4.06 10.78
C VAL A 58 0.49 -3.83 9.30
N ASN A 59 -0.44 -2.94 8.99
CA ASN A 59 -0.91 -2.63 7.65
C ASN A 59 -0.04 -1.54 7.00
N GLY A 60 1.18 -1.89 6.61
CA GLY A 60 2.10 -0.95 5.97
C GLY A 60 3.12 -0.35 6.93
N LEU A 61 3.61 0.84 6.58
CA LEU A 61 4.61 1.59 7.33
C LEU A 61 4.42 3.09 7.10
N VAL A 62 4.96 3.89 8.02
CA VAL A 62 4.89 5.36 7.94
C VAL A 62 6.28 5.92 7.70
N LEU A 63 6.36 6.91 6.82
CA LEU A 63 7.54 7.74 6.58
C LEU A 63 7.23 9.17 7.02
N GLN A 64 8.23 9.88 7.53
CA GLN A 64 8.14 11.29 7.87
C GLN A 64 9.18 12.05 7.05
N THR A 65 8.74 13.05 6.31
CA THR A 65 9.61 13.91 5.51
C THR A 65 9.29 15.38 5.78
N ASP A 66 10.28 16.26 5.62
CA ASP A 66 10.11 17.71 5.65
C ASP A 66 9.59 18.27 4.30
N LYS A 67 9.74 17.51 3.21
CA LYS A 67 9.26 17.86 1.88
C LYS A 67 7.72 17.91 1.83
N LYS A 68 7.18 18.98 1.25
CA LYS A 68 5.76 19.06 0.85
C LYS A 68 5.60 18.47 -0.54
N LEU A 69 5.02 17.28 -0.64
CA LEU A 69 4.84 16.59 -1.91
C LEU A 69 3.48 16.91 -2.52
N ARG A 70 3.44 17.12 -3.84
CA ARG A 70 2.20 17.12 -4.64
C ARG A 70 1.93 15.78 -5.30
N TRP A 71 2.98 14.96 -5.42
CA TRP A 71 2.90 13.60 -5.92
C TRP A 71 4.16 12.84 -5.49
N PHE A 72 4.10 11.52 -5.51
CA PHE A 72 5.24 10.62 -5.33
C PHE A 72 4.92 9.24 -5.88
N THR A 73 5.95 8.50 -6.26
CA THR A 73 5.82 7.13 -6.74
C THR A 73 6.39 6.18 -5.70
N THR A 74 5.62 5.16 -5.35
CA THR A 74 6.11 4.07 -4.49
C THR A 74 6.27 2.81 -5.32
N ILE A 75 7.45 2.20 -5.29
CA ILE A 75 7.73 0.94 -6.00
C ILE A 75 8.00 -0.15 -4.98
N TYR A 76 7.26 -1.25 -5.08
CA TYR A 76 7.38 -2.43 -4.25
C TYR A 76 7.94 -3.59 -5.07
N THR A 77 9.06 -4.17 -4.65
CA THR A 77 9.62 -5.37 -5.27
C THR A 77 9.32 -6.58 -4.39
N TRP A 78 8.43 -7.45 -4.85
CA TRP A 78 8.08 -8.68 -4.16
C TRP A 78 8.83 -9.86 -4.78
N ASP A 79 9.11 -10.87 -3.97
CA ASP A 79 9.65 -12.15 -4.37
C ASP A 79 8.73 -13.25 -3.84
N ILE A 80 8.19 -14.04 -4.76
CA ILE A 80 7.35 -15.18 -4.45
C ILE A 80 8.20 -16.43 -4.67
N GLU A 81 8.37 -17.22 -3.61
CA GLU A 81 9.11 -18.48 -3.63
C GLU A 81 8.67 -19.36 -4.81
N ASP A 82 9.64 -19.85 -5.58
CA ASP A 82 9.46 -20.66 -6.80
C ASP A 82 8.70 -19.98 -7.96
N MET A 83 8.42 -18.67 -7.89
CA MET A 83 7.76 -17.92 -8.96
C MET A 83 8.53 -16.67 -9.40
N GLY A 84 9.41 -16.15 -8.55
CA GLY A 84 10.31 -15.05 -8.88
C GLY A 84 9.83 -13.66 -8.46
N LEU A 85 10.45 -12.64 -9.06
CA LEU A 85 10.21 -11.24 -8.72
C LEU A 85 9.00 -10.67 -9.45
N ILE A 86 8.19 -9.91 -8.71
CA ILE A 86 7.08 -9.12 -9.26
C ILE A 86 7.13 -7.69 -8.73
N TYR A 87 6.63 -6.74 -9.53
CA TYR A 87 6.81 -5.31 -9.30
C TYR A 87 5.45 -4.60 -9.19
N HIS A 88 5.28 -3.80 -8.15
CA HIS A 88 4.07 -3.01 -7.97
C HIS A 88 4.41 -1.55 -7.78
N GLN A 89 3.98 -0.71 -8.72
CA GLN A 89 4.17 0.72 -8.71
C GLN A 89 2.85 1.42 -8.40
N VAL A 90 2.88 2.36 -7.45
CA VAL A 90 1.74 3.20 -7.11
C VAL A 90 2.14 4.67 -7.22
N ASN A 91 1.60 5.35 -8.22
CA ASN A 91 1.74 6.78 -8.43
C ASN A 91 0.69 7.52 -7.59
N THR A 92 1.09 8.17 -6.51
CA THR A 92 0.18 8.90 -5.61
C THR A 92 0.21 10.39 -5.92
N TYR A 93 -0.94 10.99 -6.18
CA TYR A 93 -1.12 12.43 -6.36
C TYR A 93 -1.89 13.03 -5.18
N ILE A 94 -1.48 14.21 -4.73
CA ILE A 94 -1.94 14.84 -3.49
C ILE A 94 -2.59 16.19 -3.84
N GLU A 95 -3.89 16.30 -3.62
CA GLU A 95 -4.68 17.42 -4.15
C GLU A 95 -4.82 18.62 -3.20
N ASP A 96 -4.44 18.47 -1.93
CA ASP A 96 -4.45 19.56 -0.95
C ASP A 96 -3.29 19.47 0.05
N ASP A 97 -3.23 20.42 0.99
CA ASP A 97 -2.28 20.42 2.10
C ASP A 97 -2.91 20.81 3.44
N ASP A 98 -4.20 20.45 3.62
CA ASP A 98 -5.00 20.78 4.80
C ASP A 98 -4.54 20.05 6.08
N PHE A 99 -3.94 18.87 5.95
CA PHE A 99 -3.51 18.01 7.06
C PHE A 99 -2.10 17.45 6.86
N ASP A 100 -1.60 16.73 7.86
CA ASP A 100 -0.20 16.36 7.99
C ASP A 100 0.18 15.02 7.33
N MET A 101 -0.78 14.15 6.99
CA MET A 101 -0.53 12.81 6.47
C MET A 101 -1.22 12.54 5.13
N VAL A 102 -0.61 11.74 4.27
CA VAL A 102 -1.27 11.07 3.13
C VAL A 102 -1.22 9.57 3.34
N SER A 103 -2.34 8.88 3.13
CA SER A 103 -2.46 7.45 3.40
C SER A 103 -3.01 6.67 2.22
N GLN A 104 -2.25 5.67 1.78
CA GLN A 104 -2.67 4.70 0.76
C GLN A 104 -3.67 3.64 1.32
N GLU A 105 -3.96 3.63 2.62
CA GLU A 105 -5.10 2.88 3.18
C GLU A 105 -6.39 3.69 2.97
N ILE A 106 -7.21 3.28 2.01
CA ILE A 106 -8.39 4.05 1.57
C ILE A 106 -9.43 4.17 2.67
N LEU A 107 -9.56 3.18 3.55
CA LEU A 107 -10.52 3.25 4.66
C LEU A 107 -10.21 4.40 5.63
N LEU A 108 -8.94 4.80 5.79
CA LEU A 108 -8.58 5.94 6.63
C LEU A 108 -9.04 7.28 6.04
N ASN A 109 -9.31 7.34 4.73
CA ASN A 109 -9.81 8.53 4.05
C ASN A 109 -11.34 8.67 4.17
N GLY A 110 -12.04 7.62 4.60
CA GLY A 110 -13.49 7.66 4.82
C GLY A 110 -13.90 8.50 6.05
N SER A 111 -15.20 8.74 6.17
CA SER A 111 -15.79 9.23 7.41
C SER A 111 -16.03 8.08 8.37
N PHE A 112 -15.47 8.15 9.57
CA PHE A 112 -15.71 7.21 10.66
C PHE A 112 -15.35 7.86 11.99
N ASP A 113 -15.95 7.40 13.08
CA ASP A 113 -15.76 8.00 14.41
C ASP A 113 -15.99 9.53 14.36
N LYS A 114 -15.01 10.34 14.75
CA LYS A 114 -15.05 11.81 14.69
C LYS A 114 -14.54 12.41 13.38
N TRP A 115 -14.10 11.57 12.44
CA TRP A 115 -13.37 12.01 11.26
C TRP A 115 -14.27 12.33 10.09
N SER A 116 -14.02 13.46 9.44
CA SER A 116 -14.70 13.87 8.22
C SER A 116 -14.28 13.01 7.02
N TYR A 117 -15.18 12.92 6.04
CA TYR A 117 -14.94 12.26 4.76
C TYR A 117 -13.89 13.01 3.94
N ARG A 118 -12.88 12.30 3.44
CA ARG A 118 -11.74 12.83 2.67
C ARG A 118 -11.40 12.00 1.42
N VAL A 119 -12.22 11.00 1.08
CA VAL A 119 -12.00 10.22 -0.15
C VAL A 119 -12.16 11.15 -1.36
N HIS A 120 -11.24 11.01 -2.32
CA HIS A 120 -11.22 11.83 -3.52
C HIS A 120 -12.47 11.63 -4.40
N SER A 121 -12.95 12.69 -5.05
CA SER A 121 -14.20 12.71 -5.82
C SER A 121 -14.19 11.76 -7.03
N ALA A 122 -13.02 11.48 -7.62
CA ALA A 122 -12.87 10.49 -8.70
C ALA A 122 -13.26 9.05 -8.29
N TYR A 123 -13.47 8.83 -6.99
CA TYR A 123 -13.88 7.56 -6.42
C TYR A 123 -15.31 7.55 -5.89
N GLU A 124 -16.12 8.56 -6.23
CA GLU A 124 -17.53 8.59 -5.89
C GLU A 124 -18.22 7.29 -6.33
N ASN A 125 -19.05 6.72 -5.44
CA ASN A 125 -19.75 5.44 -5.63
C ASN A 125 -18.85 4.21 -5.84
N LYS A 126 -17.52 4.32 -5.67
CA LYS A 126 -16.61 3.16 -5.69
C LYS A 126 -16.39 2.65 -4.27
N PRO A 127 -16.56 1.35 -4.01
CA PRO A 127 -16.25 0.79 -2.70
C PRO A 127 -14.74 0.83 -2.45
N PRO A 128 -14.27 1.01 -1.20
CA PRO A 128 -12.84 1.06 -0.86
C PRO A 128 -12.01 -0.10 -1.42
N ALA A 129 -12.58 -1.30 -1.47
CA ALA A 129 -11.92 -2.49 -2.00
C ALA A 129 -11.61 -2.43 -3.51
N ARG A 130 -12.30 -1.56 -4.28
CA ARG A 130 -12.02 -1.31 -5.71
C ARG A 130 -11.03 -0.17 -5.94
N ILE A 131 -10.78 0.66 -4.94
CA ILE A 131 -9.87 1.82 -5.02
C ILE A 131 -8.50 1.44 -4.46
N GLN A 132 -8.48 0.60 -3.41
CA GLN A 132 -7.28 0.21 -2.69
C GLN A 132 -6.23 -0.39 -3.64
N PRO A 133 -5.07 0.26 -3.81
CA PRO A 133 -3.98 -0.31 -4.59
C PRO A 133 -3.53 -1.64 -4.00
N LYS A 134 -3.28 -2.61 -4.88
CA LYS A 134 -2.79 -3.93 -4.50
C LYS A 134 -2.17 -4.66 -5.69
N MET A 135 -1.06 -5.34 -5.42
CA MET A 135 -0.55 -6.37 -6.30
C MET A 135 -1.37 -7.66 -6.12
N GLU A 136 -1.54 -8.41 -7.20
CA GLU A 136 -2.12 -9.75 -7.17
C GLU A 136 -1.14 -10.67 -7.89
N SER A 137 -0.84 -11.86 -7.34
CA SER A 137 0.04 -12.79 -8.07
C SER A 137 -0.63 -13.41 -9.28
N LEU A 138 -1.95 -13.56 -9.21
CA LEU A 138 -2.77 -14.16 -10.26
C LEU A 138 -3.66 -13.07 -10.82
N LEU A 139 -3.46 -12.76 -12.09
CA LEU A 139 -4.30 -11.81 -12.80
C LEU A 139 -5.68 -12.42 -13.03
N ASN A 140 -6.72 -11.62 -12.85
CA ASN A 140 -8.09 -12.04 -13.15
C ASN A 140 -8.77 -10.94 -13.95
N LYS A 141 -8.84 -11.14 -15.28
CA LYS A 141 -9.46 -10.22 -16.25
C LYS A 141 -8.82 -8.83 -16.21
N PRO A 142 -7.66 -8.62 -16.85
CA PRO A 142 -7.09 -7.29 -16.98
C PRO A 142 -8.12 -6.36 -17.62
N GLY A 143 -8.23 -5.13 -17.12
CA GLY A 143 -9.02 -4.10 -17.80
C GLY A 143 -8.31 -3.67 -19.09
N GLU A 144 -9.05 -3.29 -20.12
CA GLU A 144 -8.48 -2.91 -21.43
C GLU A 144 -7.41 -1.80 -21.37
N ASN A 145 -7.40 -1.00 -20.30
CA ASN A 145 -6.46 0.10 -20.07
C ASN A 145 -5.48 -0.17 -18.90
N SER A 146 -5.27 -1.43 -18.50
CA SER A 146 -4.27 -1.74 -17.48
C SER A 146 -2.85 -1.69 -18.06
N HIS A 147 -1.92 -1.10 -17.32
CA HIS A 147 -0.47 -1.23 -17.56
C HIS A 147 0.10 -2.51 -16.91
N ASP A 148 -0.75 -3.51 -16.71
CA ASP A 148 -0.37 -4.80 -16.14
C ASP A 148 0.45 -5.59 -17.17
N VAL A 149 1.55 -6.21 -16.74
CA VAL A 149 2.36 -7.12 -17.55
C VAL A 149 2.31 -8.49 -16.88
N TRP A 150 1.95 -9.53 -17.64
CA TRP A 150 1.80 -10.89 -17.13
C TRP A 150 2.42 -11.92 -18.06
N GLU A 151 2.63 -13.12 -17.51
CA GLU A 151 3.01 -14.32 -18.23
C GLU A 151 1.90 -15.36 -18.12
N GLU A 152 1.56 -16.01 -19.24
CA GLU A 152 0.49 -17.01 -19.29
C GLU A 152 1.06 -18.40 -18.96
N PHE A 153 0.44 -19.08 -17.98
CA PHE A 153 0.72 -20.47 -17.66
C PHE A 153 -0.54 -21.32 -17.78
N GLU A 154 -0.39 -22.64 -17.89
CA GLU A 154 -1.53 -23.58 -17.94
C GLU A 154 -2.45 -23.46 -16.71
N TRP A 155 -1.92 -23.03 -15.57
CA TRP A 155 -2.66 -22.83 -14.32
C TRP A 155 -3.24 -21.42 -14.17
N GLY A 156 -2.93 -20.50 -15.08
CA GLY A 156 -3.44 -19.12 -15.10
C GLY A 156 -2.38 -18.06 -15.39
N ASP A 157 -2.82 -16.81 -15.42
CA ASP A 157 -1.99 -15.65 -15.77
C ASP A 157 -1.25 -15.11 -14.54
N PHE A 158 0.08 -15.14 -14.58
CA PHE A 158 0.94 -14.66 -13.51
C PHE A 158 1.31 -13.20 -13.73
N LEU A 159 0.91 -12.33 -12.80
CA LEU A 159 1.15 -10.89 -12.93
C LEU A 159 2.59 -10.53 -12.52
N LEU A 160 3.40 -10.10 -13.48
CA LEU A 160 4.80 -9.72 -13.30
C LEU A 160 4.93 -8.27 -12.85
N SER A 161 4.13 -7.36 -13.39
CA SER A 161 4.13 -5.97 -12.96
C SER A 161 2.75 -5.32 -13.03
N ARG A 162 2.50 -4.40 -12.10
CA ARG A 162 1.31 -3.54 -12.07
C ARG A 162 1.68 -2.11 -11.77
N GLU A 163 1.10 -1.19 -12.52
CA GLU A 163 1.17 0.25 -12.26
C GLU A 163 -0.24 0.80 -11.99
N GLU A 164 -0.41 1.47 -10.84
CA GLU A 164 -1.66 2.08 -10.42
C GLU A 164 -1.48 3.58 -10.12
N SER A 165 -2.52 4.37 -10.35
CA SER A 165 -2.57 5.79 -9.98
C SER A 165 -3.61 6.01 -8.89
N LEU A 166 -3.24 6.78 -7.86
CA LEU A 166 -4.07 7.08 -6.71
C LEU A 166 -4.13 8.58 -6.44
N LEU A 167 -5.34 9.13 -6.39
CA LEU A 167 -5.63 10.53 -6.07
C LEU A 167 -6.04 10.60 -4.59
N LEU A 168 -5.30 11.35 -3.79
CA LEU A 168 -5.55 11.45 -2.35
C LEU A 168 -5.61 12.90 -1.90
N HIS A 169 -6.38 13.12 -0.86
CA HIS A 169 -6.27 14.30 -0.01
C HIS A 169 -5.38 13.99 1.19
N THR A 170 -4.85 15.03 1.82
CA THR A 170 -4.24 14.89 3.14
C THR A 170 -5.28 14.52 4.19
N ILE A 171 -4.88 13.84 5.25
CA ILE A 171 -5.71 13.47 6.39
C ILE A 171 -4.89 13.61 7.68
N GLN A 172 -5.57 13.63 8.82
CA GLN A 172 -4.93 13.70 10.14
C GLN A 172 -4.17 12.41 10.46
N SER A 173 -2.90 12.50 10.84
CA SER A 173 -2.08 11.35 11.24
C SER A 173 -2.67 10.57 12.43
N GLU A 174 -3.39 11.25 13.31
CA GLU A 174 -4.05 10.66 14.48
C GLU A 174 -5.10 9.61 14.10
N ARG A 175 -5.58 9.60 12.84
CA ARG A 175 -6.48 8.55 12.32
C ARG A 175 -5.89 7.15 12.47
N LEU A 176 -4.56 7.00 12.39
CA LEU A 176 -3.86 5.71 12.59
C LEU A 176 -4.10 5.13 13.99
N SER A 177 -4.36 5.98 14.98
CA SER A 177 -4.56 5.59 16.38
C SER A 177 -6.03 5.46 16.79
N THR A 178 -6.96 5.60 15.84
CA THR A 178 -8.41 5.54 16.15
C THR A 178 -8.78 4.18 16.74
N ASP A 179 -9.48 4.20 17.87
CA ASP A 179 -9.96 2.99 18.54
C ASP A 179 -11.16 2.37 17.80
N CYS A 180 -10.85 1.70 16.69
CA CYS A 180 -11.81 0.98 15.88
C CYS A 180 -11.23 -0.40 15.53
N SER A 181 -12.06 -1.44 15.58
CA SER A 181 -11.65 -2.81 15.24
C SER A 181 -11.03 -2.93 13.84
N LEU A 182 -11.48 -2.12 12.88
CA LEU A 182 -10.94 -2.06 11.52
C LEU A 182 -9.51 -1.47 11.45
N PHE A 183 -9.13 -0.65 12.43
CA PHE A 183 -7.85 0.08 12.46
C PHE A 183 -6.86 -0.42 13.53
N LYS A 184 -7.18 -1.52 14.24
CA LYS A 184 -6.29 -2.13 15.25
C LYS A 184 -4.90 -2.57 14.75
N ARG A 185 -4.71 -2.66 13.44
CA ARG A 185 -3.47 -3.11 12.81
C ARG A 185 -2.76 -2.01 12.02
N GLN A 186 -3.10 -0.74 12.21
CA GLN A 186 -2.35 0.34 11.59
C GLN A 186 -0.95 0.48 12.23
N PRO A 187 0.06 0.96 11.48
CA PRO A 187 1.36 1.32 12.06
C PRO A 187 1.20 2.50 13.04
N SER A 188 2.06 2.56 14.06
CA SER A 188 2.13 3.72 14.96
C SER A 188 2.87 4.87 14.30
N ILE A 189 2.43 6.11 14.54
CA ILE A 189 3.13 7.31 14.08
C ILE A 189 4.55 7.40 14.67
N GLU A 190 4.74 6.91 15.89
CA GLU A 190 6.05 6.85 16.58
C GLU A 190 7.03 5.89 15.90
N SER A 191 6.53 4.97 15.05
CA SER A 191 7.36 4.04 14.29
C SER A 191 7.82 4.59 12.94
N ALA A 192 7.46 5.84 12.63
CA ALA A 192 7.79 6.50 11.38
C ALA A 192 9.30 6.49 11.11
N LEU A 193 9.66 6.26 9.86
CA LEU A 193 11.03 6.44 9.39
C LEU A 193 11.20 7.91 8.98
N VAL A 194 12.09 8.62 9.67
CA VAL A 194 12.45 10.00 9.32
C VAL A 194 13.40 9.94 8.13
N ILE A 195 13.04 10.65 7.06
CA ILE A 195 13.75 10.67 5.77
C ILE A 195 13.90 12.09 5.24
#